data_AF-A0A5Q4DC15-F1
#
_entry.id   AF-A0A5Q4DC15-F1
#
_cell.length_a   1.000
_cell.length_b   1.000
_cell.length_c   1.000
_cell.angle_alpha   90.00
_cell.angle_beta   90.00
_cell.angle_gamma   90.00
#
_symmetry.space_group_name_H-M   'P 1'
#
loop_
_entity.id
_entity.type
_entity.pdbx_description
1 polymer ?
#
loop_
_entity_poly.entity_id
_entity_poly.type
_entity_poly.pdbx_seq_one_letter_code
_entity_poly.pdbx_strand_id
1 'polypeptide(L)'
;MSSFVERSPLRLLAEAVVGGTAGWLLSNALGVPEASRPGFAVAGAVLAPIALLLTPLTGSTMGRALRYGGAVAVLGMLALSFTGPGRERPVGELLALGILLLGIGTVGHGILLVASGGDGGHDPDTSGPGDSEHRGG
;
A
#
# COMPACT_ATOMS: atom_id res chain seq x y z
N MET A 1 -17.66 11.14 -0.71
CA MET A 1 -17.05 11.53 0.58
C MET A 1 -15.79 10.70 0.93
N SER A 2 -15.70 9.43 0.53
CA SER A 2 -14.54 8.55 0.81
C SER A 2 -13.20 9.04 0.23
N SER A 3 -13.18 9.60 -0.99
CA SER A 3 -11.95 10.04 -1.66
C SER A 3 -11.17 11.14 -0.93
N PHE A 4 -11.87 12.02 -0.20
CA PHE A 4 -11.24 13.10 0.58
C PHE A 4 -10.60 12.59 1.89
N VAL A 5 -11.17 11.53 2.48
CA VAL A 5 -10.64 10.93 3.72
C VAL A 5 -9.37 10.14 3.43
N GLU A 6 -9.34 9.42 2.31
CA GLU A 6 -8.23 8.56 1.89
C GLU A 6 -6.94 9.32 1.52
N ARG A 7 -7.03 10.61 1.18
CA ARG A 7 -5.88 11.49 0.91
C ARG A 7 -5.80 12.70 1.84
N SER A 8 -6.49 12.65 2.97
CA SER A 8 -6.43 13.71 3.96
C SER A 8 -5.00 13.90 4.48
N PRO A 9 -4.60 15.12 4.90
CA PRO A 9 -3.29 15.35 5.52
C PRO A 9 -3.02 14.42 6.70
N LEU A 10 -4.05 14.11 7.49
CA LEU A 10 -3.98 13.15 8.60
C LEU A 10 -3.70 11.74 8.12
N ARG A 11 -4.32 11.29 7.02
CA ARG A 11 -4.04 9.97 6.44
C ARG A 11 -2.62 9.89 5.89
N LEU A 12 -2.15 10.92 5.20
CA LEU A 12 -0.77 10.98 4.72
C LEU A 12 0.24 10.95 5.88
N LEU A 13 -0.06 11.64 6.98
CA LEU A 13 0.78 11.61 8.18
C LEU A 13 0.79 10.23 8.85
N ALA A 14 -0.37 9.59 8.97
CA ALA A 14 -0.46 8.21 9.47
C ALA A 14 0.35 7.25 8.60
N GLU A 15 0.23 7.36 7.27
CA GLU A 15 0.97 6.55 6.31
C GLU A 15 2.49 6.79 6.42
N ALA A 16 2.92 8.04 6.65
CA ALA A 16 4.32 8.39 6.88
C ALA A 16 4.86 7.77 8.18
N VAL A 17 4.08 7.78 9.26
CA VAL A 17 4.48 7.13 10.53
C VAL A 17 4.60 5.61 10.36
N VAL A 18 3.61 4.99 9.70
CA VAL A 18 3.62 3.56 9.41
C VAL A 18 4.81 3.19 8.53
N GLY A 19 5.00 3.93 7.44
CA GLY A 19 6.12 3.75 6.53
C GLY A 19 7.47 3.91 7.22
N GLY A 20 7.63 4.94 8.05
CA GLY A 20 8.87 5.18 8.78
C GLY A 20 9.20 4.09 9.79
N THR A 21 8.17 3.60 10.49
CA THR A 21 8.31 2.47 11.42
C THR A 21 8.69 1.19 10.67
N ALA A 22 8.04 0.91 9.53
CA ALA A 22 8.36 -0.22 8.68
C ALA A 22 9.79 -0.15 8.13
N GLY A 23 10.23 1.04 7.69
CA GLY A 23 11.59 1.30 7.25
C GLY A 23 12.62 1.04 8.36
N TRP A 24 12.35 1.53 9.58
CA TRP A 24 13.19 1.26 10.74
C TRP A 24 13.29 -0.25 11.04
N LEU A 25 12.16 -0.96 11.08
CA LEU A 25 12.13 -2.41 11.31
C LEU A 25 12.89 -3.19 10.23
N LEU A 26 12.73 -2.79 8.96
CA LEU A 26 13.45 -3.38 7.84
C LEU A 26 14.96 -3.18 7.98
N SER A 27 15.40 -2.01 8.45
CA SER A 27 16.83 -1.75 8.68
C SER A 27 17.45 -2.67 9.75
N ASN A 28 16.68 -3.04 10.77
CA ASN A 28 17.09 -4.02 11.78
C ASN A 28 17.16 -5.43 11.19
N ALA A 29 16.13 -5.83 10.42
CA ALA A 29 16.09 -7.13 9.77
C ALA A 29 17.24 -7.32 8.76
N LEU A 30 17.65 -6.26 8.08
CA LEU A 30 18.74 -6.26 7.12
C LEU A 30 20.14 -6.10 7.75
N GLY A 31 20.23 -5.98 9.09
CA GLY A 31 21.51 -5.82 9.79
C GLY A 31 22.28 -4.56 9.39
N VAL A 32 21.57 -3.48 9.08
CA VAL A 32 22.17 -2.22 8.61
C VAL A 32 22.88 -1.51 9.77
N PRO A 33 24.05 -0.87 9.54
CA PRO A 33 24.73 -0.08 10.56
C PRO A 33 23.82 0.98 11.18
N GLU A 34 23.99 1.23 12.48
CA GLU A 34 23.14 2.18 13.23
C GLU A 34 23.11 3.58 12.61
N ALA A 35 24.25 4.04 12.11
CA ALA A 35 24.38 5.33 11.44
C ALA A 35 23.48 5.47 10.19
N SER A 36 23.11 4.35 9.56
CA SER A 36 22.30 4.32 8.34
C SER A 36 20.83 3.97 8.60
N ARG A 37 20.46 3.49 9.81
CA ARG A 37 19.08 3.16 10.18
C ARG A 37 18.10 4.33 10.07
N PRO A 38 18.46 5.58 10.47
CA PRO A 38 17.58 6.73 10.27
C PRO A 38 17.22 6.96 8.80
N GLY A 39 18.14 6.69 7.87
CA GLY A 39 17.90 6.82 6.44
C GLY A 39 16.80 5.88 5.94
N PHE A 40 16.70 4.67 6.49
CA PHE A 40 15.63 3.73 6.16
C PHE A 40 14.27 4.16 6.72
N ALA A 41 14.24 4.71 7.94
CA ALA A 41 13.01 5.27 8.51
C ALA A 41 12.53 6.49 7.69
N VAL A 42 13.42 7.38 7.30
CA VAL A 42 13.07 8.53 6.44
C VAL A 42 12.59 8.04 5.08
N ALA A 43 13.29 7.07 4.46
CA ALA A 43 12.87 6.50 3.19
C ALA A 43 11.46 5.90 3.32
N GLY A 44 11.22 5.05 4.32
CA GLY A 44 9.89 4.47 4.56
C GLY A 44 8.80 5.53 4.76
N ALA A 45 9.08 6.58 5.54
CA ALA A 45 8.14 7.66 5.82
C ALA A 45 7.77 8.49 4.58
N VAL A 46 8.65 8.55 3.59
CA VAL A 46 8.40 9.23 2.30
C VAL A 46 7.72 8.28 1.32
N LEU A 47 8.15 7.01 1.25
CA LEU A 47 7.66 6.06 0.26
C LEU A 47 6.20 5.66 0.48
N ALA A 48 5.77 5.46 1.72
CA ALA A 48 4.40 4.99 2.00
C ALA A 48 3.32 6.03 1.59
N PRO A 49 3.47 7.34 1.88
CA PRO A 49 2.59 8.36 1.32
C PRO A 49 2.62 8.44 -0.21
N ILE A 50 3.80 8.30 -0.84
CA ILE A 50 3.90 8.30 -2.31
C ILE A 50 3.16 7.10 -2.90
N ALA A 51 3.32 5.91 -2.33
CA ALA A 51 2.59 4.71 -2.74
C ALA A 51 1.07 4.91 -2.63
N LEU A 52 0.61 5.56 -1.56
CA LEU A 52 -0.80 5.92 -1.39
C LEU A 52 -1.29 6.89 -2.48
N LEU A 53 -0.49 7.90 -2.84
CA LEU A 53 -0.83 8.86 -3.89
C LEU A 53 -0.88 8.23 -5.29
N LEU A 54 -0.01 7.24 -5.54
CA LEU A 54 0.00 6.45 -6.77
C LEU A 54 -1.13 5.42 -6.83
N THR A 55 -1.69 5.05 -5.68
CA THR A 55 -2.80 4.10 -5.61
C THR A 55 -4.10 4.77 -6.10
N PRO A 56 -4.84 4.12 -7.03
CA PRO A 56 -6.12 4.65 -7.46
C PRO A 56 -7.13 4.63 -6.33
N LEU A 57 -8.01 5.64 -6.33
CA LEU A 57 -9.11 5.76 -5.36
C LEU A 57 -10.32 4.90 -5.75
N THR A 58 -10.40 4.48 -7.00
CA THR A 58 -11.51 3.70 -7.55
C THR A 58 -11.08 2.26 -7.84
N GLY A 59 -12.04 1.33 -7.79
CA GLY A 59 -11.83 -0.10 -8.01
C GLY A 59 -11.96 -0.93 -6.74
N SER A 60 -11.90 -2.25 -6.90
CA SER A 60 -12.06 -3.20 -5.80
C SER A 60 -10.98 -3.04 -4.72
N THR A 61 -11.33 -3.29 -3.46
CA THR A 61 -10.41 -3.22 -2.31
C THR A 61 -9.14 -4.04 -2.55
N MET A 62 -9.29 -5.24 -3.11
CA MET A 62 -8.17 -6.11 -3.48
C MET A 62 -7.29 -5.50 -4.57
N GLY A 63 -7.90 -4.92 -5.61
CA GLY A 63 -7.15 -4.26 -6.69
C GLY A 63 -6.36 -3.04 -6.19
N ARG A 64 -6.92 -2.28 -5.25
CA ARG A 64 -6.25 -1.13 -4.63
C ARG A 64 -5.10 -1.57 -3.73
N ALA A 65 -5.32 -2.59 -2.90
CA ALA A 65 -4.29 -3.19 -2.05
C ALA A 65 -3.10 -3.71 -2.86
N LEU A 66 -3.35 -4.44 -3.95
CA LEU A 66 -2.29 -4.95 -4.83
C LEU A 66 -1.49 -3.83 -5.51
N ARG A 67 -2.16 -2.76 -5.96
CA ARG A 67 -1.49 -1.60 -6.56
C ARG A 67 -0.63 -0.85 -5.56
N TYR A 68 -1.13 -0.68 -4.34
CA TYR A 68 -0.35 -0.11 -3.24
C TYR A 68 0.88 -0.97 -2.94
N GLY A 69 0.70 -2.29 -2.75
CA GLY A 69 1.79 -3.22 -2.52
C GLY A 69 2.83 -3.20 -3.64
N GLY A 70 2.39 -3.13 -4.89
CA GLY A 70 3.28 -2.99 -6.05
C GLY A 70 4.08 -1.70 -6.02
N ALA A 71 3.44 -0.57 -5.70
CA ALA A 71 4.13 0.71 -5.55
C ALA A 71 5.16 0.67 -4.42
N VAL A 72 4.82 0.10 -3.26
CA VAL A 72 5.76 -0.10 -2.13
C VAL A 72 6.93 -0.98 -2.53
N ALA A 73 6.68 -2.09 -3.24
CA ALA A 73 7.74 -2.99 -3.69
C ALA A 73 8.71 -2.29 -4.66
N VAL A 74 8.19 -1.60 -5.67
CA VAL A 74 9.02 -0.89 -6.66
C VAL A 74 9.84 0.22 -5.99
N LEU A 75 9.17 1.07 -5.20
CA LEU A 75 9.82 2.20 -4.54
C LEU A 75 10.82 1.75 -3.46
N GLY A 76 10.48 0.72 -2.68
CA GLY A 76 11.35 0.15 -1.66
C GLY A 76 12.59 -0.50 -2.28
N MET A 77 12.43 -1.25 -3.37
CA MET A 77 13.56 -1.83 -4.11
C MET A 77 14.45 -0.75 -4.72
N LEU A 78 13.86 0.35 -5.22
CA LEU A 78 14.62 1.50 -5.71
C LEU A 78 15.43 2.14 -4.57
N ALA A 79 14.82 2.38 -3.40
CA ALA A 79 15.53 2.94 -2.24
C ALA A 79 16.67 2.02 -1.77
N LEU A 80 16.45 0.69 -1.77
CA LEU A 80 17.47 -0.30 -1.45
C LEU A 80 18.64 -0.28 -2.44
N SER A 81 18.37 -0.05 -3.73
CA SER A 81 19.43 0.05 -4.75
C SER A 81 20.38 1.24 -4.51
N PHE A 82 19.88 2.34 -3.93
CA PHE A 82 20.68 3.54 -3.63
C PHE A 82 21.31 3.55 -2.24
N THR A 83 20.79 2.79 -1.28
CA THR A 83 21.27 2.76 0.12
C THR A 83 22.31 1.70 0.42
N GLY A 84 22.64 0.83 -0.56
CA GLY A 84 23.61 -0.25 -0.40
C GLY A 84 24.83 -0.15 -1.33
N PRO A 85 25.65 0.92 -1.30
CA PRO A 85 26.90 0.90 -2.03
C PRO A 85 27.79 -0.27 -1.52
N GLY A 86 28.19 -1.17 -2.43
CA GLY A 86 29.22 -2.18 -2.16
C GLY A 86 28.74 -3.59 -1.74
N ARG A 87 27.44 -3.91 -1.80
CA ARG A 87 26.97 -5.30 -1.66
C ARG A 87 26.28 -5.77 -2.93
N GLU A 88 26.97 -6.63 -3.69
CA GLU A 88 26.31 -7.46 -4.69
C GLU A 88 25.30 -8.37 -3.96
N ARG A 89 24.02 -7.98 -3.98
CA ARG A 89 22.96 -8.84 -3.47
C ARG A 89 22.57 -9.83 -4.56
N PRO A 90 22.55 -11.15 -4.28
CA PRO A 90 22.12 -12.12 -5.26
C PRO A 90 20.67 -11.83 -5.69
N VAL A 91 20.39 -12.05 -6.97
CA VAL A 91 19.07 -11.78 -7.58
C VAL A 91 17.93 -12.45 -6.79
N GLY A 92 18.17 -13.65 -6.24
CA GLY A 92 17.20 -14.35 -5.41
C GLY A 92 16.81 -13.59 -4.13
N GLU A 93 17.75 -12.90 -3.49
CA GLU A 93 17.49 -12.10 -2.30
C GLU A 93 16.69 -10.83 -2.66
N LEU A 94 17.00 -10.20 -3.78
CA LEU A 94 16.26 -9.05 -4.30
C LEU A 94 14.81 -9.41 -4.66
N LEU A 95 14.59 -10.58 -5.27
CA LEU A 95 13.26 -11.11 -5.55
C LEU A 95 12.49 -11.42 -4.27
N ALA A 96 13.13 -12.07 -3.29
CA ALA A 96 12.51 -12.37 -2.01
C ALA A 96 12.10 -11.09 -1.26
N LEU A 97 12.97 -10.07 -1.25
CA LEU A 97 12.66 -8.75 -0.67
C LEU A 97 11.52 -8.06 -1.42
N GLY A 98 11.51 -8.09 -2.75
CA GLY A 98 10.42 -7.53 -3.56
C GLY A 98 9.08 -8.18 -3.27
N ILE A 99 9.03 -9.51 -3.18
CA ILE A 99 7.81 -10.27 -2.83
C ILE A 99 7.36 -9.95 -1.40
N LEU A 100 8.31 -9.87 -0.46
CA LEU A 100 8.00 -9.52 0.93
C LEU A 100 7.40 -8.12 1.04
N LEU A 101 8.00 -7.12 0.38
CA LEU A 101 7.50 -5.74 0.35
C LEU A 101 6.11 -5.67 -0.31
N LEU A 102 5.89 -6.40 -1.40
CA LEU A 102 4.59 -6.52 -2.05
C LEU A 102 3.55 -7.09 -1.10
N GLY A 103 3.86 -8.18 -0.40
CA GLY A 103 2.97 -8.83 0.56
C GLY A 103 2.63 -7.92 1.73
N ILE A 104 3.63 -7.32 2.37
CA ILE A 104 3.43 -6.40 3.50
C ILE A 104 2.61 -5.18 3.07
N GLY A 105 2.94 -4.56 1.93
CA GLY A 105 2.20 -3.41 1.43
C GLY A 105 0.75 -3.76 1.09
N THR A 106 0.52 -4.90 0.42
CA THR A 106 -0.83 -5.36 0.06
C THR A 106 -1.68 -5.62 1.30
N VAL A 107 -1.16 -6.40 2.25
CA VAL A 107 -1.89 -6.78 3.47
C VAL A 107 -2.10 -5.55 4.36
N GLY A 108 -1.07 -4.73 4.57
CA GLY A 108 -1.15 -3.53 5.40
C GLY A 108 -2.17 -2.53 4.87
N HIS A 109 -2.15 -2.26 3.57
CA HIS A 109 -3.13 -1.37 2.95
C HIS A 109 -4.53 -1.96 2.96
N GLY A 110 -4.67 -3.26 2.71
CA GLY A 110 -5.96 -3.98 2.79
C GLY A 110 -6.60 -3.87 4.17
N ILE A 111 -5.83 -4.09 5.25
CA ILE A 111 -6.30 -3.94 6.64
C ILE A 111 -6.77 -2.50 6.88
N LEU A 112 -5.99 -1.51 6.45
CA LEU A 112 -6.35 -0.11 6.63
C LEU A 112 -7.62 0.28 5.88
N LEU A 113 -7.82 -0.23 4.66
CA LEU A 113 -9.03 0.01 3.88
C LEU A 113 -10.28 -0.60 4.54
N VAL A 114 -10.17 -1.83 5.04
CA VAL A 114 -11.26 -2.51 5.77
C VAL A 114 -11.58 -1.75 7.06
N ALA A 115 -10.56 -1.37 7.83
CA ALA A 115 -10.73 -0.64 9.09
C ALA A 115 -11.34 0.76 8.90
N SER A 116 -11.11 1.41 7.77
CA SER A 116 -11.69 2.73 7.44
C SER A 116 -13.13 2.68 6.91
N GLY A 117 -13.80 1.52 6.94
CA GLY A 117 -15.18 1.39 6.49
C GLY A 117 -15.29 1.19 4.98
N GLY A 118 -14.54 0.22 4.43
CA GLY A 118 -14.69 -0.22 3.05
C GLY A 118 -16.09 -0.77 2.80
N ASP A 119 -17.05 0.11 2.52
CA ASP A 119 -18.34 -0.24 1.97
C ASP A 119 -18.12 -1.04 0.70
N GLY A 120 -18.75 -2.21 0.69
CA GLY A 120 -18.48 -3.30 -0.23
C GLY A 120 -18.60 -2.89 -1.69
N GLY A 121 -17.62 -3.35 -2.47
CA GLY A 121 -17.92 -3.74 -3.83
C GLY A 121 -18.96 -4.87 -3.78
N HIS A 122 -20.23 -4.50 -3.91
CA HIS A 122 -21.22 -5.37 -4.53
C HIS A 122 -21.46 -4.80 -5.92
N ASP A 123 -21.00 -5.54 -6.92
CA ASP A 123 -21.24 -5.31 -8.35
C ASP A 123 -21.21 -6.74 -8.95
N PRO A 124 -22.00 -7.14 -9.96
CA PRO A 124 -23.12 -6.52 -10.70
C PRO A 124 -24.36 -7.46 -10.85
N ASP A 125 -25.40 -7.02 -11.57
CA ASP A 125 -26.60 -7.76 -12.03
C ASP A 125 -27.69 -8.19 -11.01
N THR A 126 -28.90 -7.62 -11.14
CA THR A 126 -30.25 -8.27 -11.04
C THR A 126 -31.38 -7.26 -10.74
N SER A 127 -31.53 -6.22 -11.57
CA SER A 127 -32.83 -5.54 -11.73
C SER A 127 -33.05 -5.27 -13.21
N GLY A 128 -33.39 -6.31 -13.95
CA GLY A 128 -34.09 -6.11 -15.22
C GLY A 128 -35.35 -5.26 -14.98
N PRO A 129 -35.88 -4.59 -16.00
CA PRO A 129 -37.15 -3.89 -15.87
C PRO A 129 -38.24 -4.94 -15.66
N GLY A 130 -38.51 -5.25 -14.40
CA GLY A 130 -39.71 -5.97 -13.97
C GLY A 130 -40.86 -4.99 -14.04
N ASP A 131 -41.39 -4.79 -15.24
CA ASP A 131 -42.71 -4.21 -15.48
C ASP A 131 -43.75 -5.10 -14.82
N SER A 132 -43.95 -4.92 -13.52
CA SER A 132 -45.18 -5.33 -12.86
C SER A 132 -46.23 -4.28 -13.13
N GLU A 133 -46.85 -4.37 -14.31
CA GLU A 133 -48.20 -3.84 -14.57
C GLU A 133 -49.18 -4.48 -13.57
N HIS A 134 -49.29 -3.85 -12.40
CA HIS A 134 -50.50 -3.86 -11.58
C HIS A 134 -51.50 -2.96 -12.33
N ARG A 135 -52.46 -3.51 -13.07
CA ARG A 135 -53.74 -4.05 -12.59
C ARG A 135 -54.34 -3.23 -11.42
N GLY A 136 -55.40 -2.50 -11.76
CA GLY A 136 -56.40 -1.91 -10.85
C GLY A 136 -56.57 -0.42 -11.13
N GLY A 137 -57.70 0.09 -11.62
CA GLY A 137 -59.00 -0.47 -11.94
C GLY A 137 -59.85 0.63 -12.58
#